data_AF-A0A3M8FEZ8-F1
#
_entry.id   AF-A0A3M8FEZ8-F1
#
_cell.length_a   1.000
_cell.length_b   1.000
_cell.length_c   1.000
_cell.angle_alpha   90.00
_cell.angle_beta   90.00
_cell.angle_gamma   90.00
#
_symmetry.space_group_name_H-M   'P 1'
#
loop_
_entity.id
_entity.type
_entity.pdbx_description
1 polymer ?
#
loop_
_entity_poly.entity_id
_entity_poly.type
_entity_poly.pdbx_seq_one_letter_code
_entity_poly.pdbx_strand_id
1 'polypeptide(L)'
;MADTTIKITDDVRDRLRILAEERGTSVRSLVERMATETPTEAERTERTARGLAYIRANLCPDLTEDDVRRAQQWRADIAAGRLGSRR
;
A
#
# COMPACT_ATOMS: atom_id res chain seq x y z
N MET A 1 4.96 10.22 24.21
CA MET A 1 4.04 9.22 23.64
C MET A 1 4.03 8.01 24.55
N ALA A 2 2.87 7.41 24.81
CA ALA A 2 2.75 6.25 25.70
C ALA A 2 2.91 4.95 24.90
N ASP A 3 3.73 4.03 25.41
CA ASP A 3 3.84 2.69 24.84
C ASP A 3 2.51 1.95 24.99
N THR A 4 2.01 1.37 23.89
CA THR A 4 0.78 0.59 23.87
C THR A 4 1.10 -0.87 23.58
N THR A 5 0.45 -1.79 24.29
CA THR A 5 0.65 -3.24 24.10
C THR A 5 -0.34 -3.78 23.06
N ILE A 6 0.17 -4.48 22.06
CA ILE A 6 -0.62 -5.24 21.08
C ILE A 6 -0.50 -6.73 21.41
N LYS A 7 -1.62 -7.46 21.40
CA LYS A 7 -1.62 -8.91 21.58
C LYS A 7 -1.48 -9.59 20.22
N ILE A 8 -0.54 -10.51 20.11
CA ILE A 8 -0.23 -11.32 18.91
C ILE A 8 0.12 -12.74 19.34
N THR A 9 0.10 -13.68 18.40
CA THR A 9 0.57 -15.04 18.65
C THR A 9 2.10 -15.09 18.78
N ASP A 10 2.61 -16.13 19.45
CA ASP A 10 4.05 -16.35 19.59
C ASP A 10 4.75 -16.49 18.22
N ASP A 11 4.12 -17.21 17.29
CA ASP A 11 4.63 -17.38 15.92
C ASP A 11 4.83 -16.03 15.20
N VAL A 12 3.89 -15.10 15.36
CA VAL A 12 3.98 -13.77 14.74
C VAL A 12 5.06 -12.94 15.41
N ARG A 13 5.19 -12.99 16.74
CA ARG A 13 6.26 -12.30 17.47
C ARG A 13 7.63 -12.79 17.01
N ASP A 14 7.81 -14.10 16.88
CA ASP A 14 9.10 -14.69 16.53
C ASP A 14 9.47 -14.37 15.08
N ARG A 15 8.49 -14.40 14.17
CA ARG A 15 8.68 -13.92 12.79
C ARG A 15 9.06 -12.44 12.73
N LEU A 16 8.41 -11.58 13.51
CA LEU A 16 8.74 -10.14 13.55
C LEU A 16 10.15 -9.90 14.10
N ARG A 17 10.60 -10.70 15.07
CA ARG A 17 11.96 -10.63 15.61
C ARG A 17 13.01 -10.93 14.54
N ILE A 18 12.83 -12.02 13.79
CA ILE A 18 13.73 -12.37 12.68
C ILE A 18 13.78 -11.24 11.65
N LEU A 19 12.62 -10.72 11.24
CA LEU A 19 12.54 -9.61 10.27
C LEU A 19 13.21 -8.33 10.77
N ALA A 20 13.16 -8.06 12.08
CA ALA A 20 13.80 -6.91 12.69
C ALA A 20 15.32 -7.08 12.70
N GLU A 21 15.81 -8.26 13.08
CA GLU A 21 17.24 -8.62 13.08
C GLU A 21 17.85 -8.52 11.68
N GLU A 22 17.20 -9.10 10.65
CA GLU A 22 17.65 -9.02 9.25
C GLU A 22 17.75 -7.57 8.74
N ARG A 23 16.91 -6.68 9.27
CA ARG A 23 16.85 -5.27 8.87
C ARG A 23 17.66 -4.35 9.80
N GLY A 24 18.39 -4.90 10.77
CA GLY A 24 19.16 -4.13 11.74
C GLY A 24 18.31 -3.14 12.55
N THR A 25 17.05 -3.49 12.82
CA THR A 25 16.08 -2.62 13.50
C THR A 25 15.41 -3.33 14.69
N SER A 26 14.56 -2.62 15.43
CA SER A 26 13.78 -3.21 16.52
C SER A 26 12.39 -3.64 16.03
N VAL A 27 11.76 -4.60 16.72
CA VAL A 27 10.36 -5.00 16.43
C VAL A 27 9.42 -3.80 16.53
N ARG A 28 9.61 -2.93 17.53
CA ARG A 28 8.84 -1.67 17.68
C ARG A 28 8.96 -0.83 16.42
N SER A 29 10.19 -0.51 16.00
CA SER A 29 10.46 0.32 14.81
C SER A 29 9.95 -0.32 13.52
N LEU A 30 10.01 -1.65 13.41
CA LEU A 30 9.47 -2.38 12.27
C LEU A 30 7.94 -2.22 12.19
N VAL A 31 7.23 -2.35 13.30
CA VAL A 31 5.77 -2.20 13.36
C VAL A 31 5.34 -0.76 13.12
N GLU A 32 6.03 0.21 13.72
CA GLU A 32 5.78 1.64 13.49
C GLU A 32 5.96 2.02 12.02
N ARG A 33 7.04 1.52 11.40
CA ARG A 33 7.29 1.73 9.98
C ARG A 33 6.23 1.06 9.11
N MET A 34 5.85 -0.18 9.42
CA MET A 34 4.78 -0.87 8.71
C MET A 34 3.47 -0.08 8.77
N ALA A 35 3.08 0.42 9.95
CA ALA A 35 1.88 1.21 10.13
C ALA A 35 1.93 2.54 9.37
N THR A 36 3.11 3.18 9.31
CA THR A 36 3.31 4.46 8.60
C THR A 36 3.33 4.29 7.08
N GLU A 37 3.94 3.21 6.59
CA GLU A 37 4.12 2.94 5.17
C GLU A 37 2.90 2.27 4.53
N THR A 38 2.05 1.62 5.32
CA THR A 38 0.86 0.90 4.83
C THR A 38 -0.37 1.80 4.90
N PRO A 39 -0.77 2.47 3.79
CA PRO A 39 -1.97 3.28 3.81
C PRO A 39 -3.22 2.41 3.92
N THR A 40 -4.18 2.90 4.69
CA THR A 40 -5.53 2.37 4.77
C THR A 40 -6.27 2.53 3.42
N GLU A 41 -7.38 1.81 3.25
CA GLU A 41 -8.20 1.93 2.04
C GLU A 41 -8.79 3.34 1.84
N ALA A 42 -9.14 4.02 2.93
CA ALA A 42 -9.60 5.40 2.87
C ALA A 42 -8.50 6.35 2.36
N GLU A 43 -7.28 6.24 2.91
CA GLU A 43 -6.14 7.04 2.47
C GLU A 43 -5.73 6.72 1.02
N ARG A 44 -5.83 5.46 0.60
CA ARG A 44 -5.59 5.05 -0.80
C ARG A 44 -6.60 5.70 -1.75
N THR A 45 -7.88 5.70 -1.36
CA THR A 45 -8.95 6.33 -2.14
C THR A 45 -8.72 7.83 -2.26
N GLU A 46 -8.39 8.50 -1.15
CA GLU A 46 -8.10 9.91 -1.13
C GLU A 46 -6.87 10.26 -1.98
N ARG A 47 -5.76 9.51 -1.83
CA ARG A 47 -4.55 9.69 -2.65
C ARG A 47 -4.86 9.55 -4.13
N THR A 48 -5.71 8.59 -4.50
CA THR A 48 -6.15 8.38 -5.88
C THR A 48 -6.94 9.59 -6.39
N ALA A 49 -7.91 10.07 -5.61
CA ALA A 49 -8.71 11.25 -5.98
C ALA A 49 -7.84 12.50 -6.15
N ARG A 50 -6.90 12.75 -5.23
CA ARG A 50 -5.93 13.87 -5.34
C ARG A 50 -5.05 13.75 -6.57
N GLY A 51 -4.57 12.54 -6.88
CA GLY A 51 -3.76 12.27 -8.07
C GLY A 51 -4.53 12.54 -9.36
N LEU A 52 -5.79 12.08 -9.45
CA LEU A 52 -6.66 12.33 -10.60
C LEU A 52 -6.94 13.83 -10.80
N ALA A 53 -7.21 14.55 -9.70
CA ALA A 53 -7.40 16.00 -9.75
C ALA A 53 -6.14 16.71 -10.26
N TYR A 54 -4.96 16.32 -9.78
CA TYR A 54 -3.69 16.88 -10.25
C TYR A 54 -3.45 16.60 -11.74
N ILE A 55 -3.68 15.37 -12.20
CA ILE A 55 -3.48 14.99 -13.60
C ILE A 55 -4.43 15.78 -14.50
N ARG A 56 -5.71 15.89 -14.15
CA ARG A 56 -6.69 16.69 -14.89
C ARG A 56 -6.29 18.16 -14.94
N ALA A 57 -5.78 18.70 -13.85
CA ALA A 57 -5.40 20.11 -13.78
C ALA A 57 -4.09 20.43 -14.53
N ASN A 58 -3.13 19.50 -14.61
CA ASN A 58 -1.75 19.83 -15.02
C ASN A 58 -1.23 19.06 -16.24
N LEU A 59 -1.73 17.85 -16.51
CA LEU A 59 -1.10 16.94 -17.46
C LEU A 59 -2.02 16.50 -18.59
N CYS A 60 -3.28 16.17 -18.26
CA CYS A 60 -4.25 15.67 -19.22
C CYS A 60 -5.67 16.15 -18.82
N PRO A 61 -6.08 17.34 -19.28
CA PRO A 61 -7.39 17.90 -18.99
C PRO A 61 -8.56 17.04 -19.49
N ASP A 62 -8.34 16.31 -20.60
CA ASP A 62 -9.35 15.46 -21.22
C ASP A 62 -9.44 14.05 -20.60
N LEU A 63 -8.75 13.80 -19.47
CA LEU A 63 -8.81 12.50 -18.79
C LEU A 63 -10.23 12.20 -18.28
N THR A 64 -10.89 11.27 -18.94
CA THR A 64 -12.26 10.86 -18.62
C THR A 64 -12.32 9.86 -17.48
N GLU A 65 -13.50 9.70 -16.88
CA GLU A 65 -13.72 8.65 -15.87
C GLU A 65 -13.60 7.24 -16.47
N ASP A 66 -13.91 7.08 -17.75
CA ASP A 66 -13.79 5.81 -18.46
C ASP A 66 -12.33 5.37 -18.61
N ASP A 67 -11.41 6.31 -18.84
CA ASP A 67 -9.98 6.04 -18.85
C ASP A 67 -9.49 5.55 -17.48
N VAL A 68 -9.96 6.20 -16.41
CA VAL A 68 -9.64 5.81 -15.03
C VAL A 68 -10.17 4.42 -14.72
N ARG A 69 -11.43 4.13 -15.09
CA ARG A 69 -12.05 2.82 -14.91
C ARG A 69 -11.28 1.72 -15.64
N ARG A 70 -10.89 1.97 -16.90
CA ARG A 70 -10.07 1.03 -17.70
C ARG A 70 -8.71 0.79 -17.05
N ALA A 71 -8.05 1.83 -16.55
CA ALA A 71 -6.78 1.70 -15.85
C ALA A 71 -6.90 0.89 -14.54
N GLN A 72 -7.98 1.09 -13.77
CA GLN A 72 -8.25 0.32 -12.56
C GLN A 72 -8.50 -1.16 -12.87
N GLN A 73 -9.29 -1.45 -13.90
CA GLN A 73 -9.53 -2.82 -14.36
C GLN A 73 -8.23 -3.49 -14.81
N TRP A 74 -7.42 -2.80 -15.61
CA TRP A 74 -6.12 -3.29 -16.05
C TRP A 74 -5.19 -3.62 -14.88
N ARG A 75 -5.15 -2.75 -13.85
CA ARG A 75 -4.38 -2.99 -12.63
C ARG A 75 -4.89 -4.20 -11.83
N ALA A 76 -6.21 -4.38 -11.74
CA ALA A 76 -6.82 -5.53 -11.08
C ALA A 76 -6.49 -6.84 -11.82
N ASP A 77 -6.48 -6.82 -13.15
CA ASP A 77 -6.14 -7.97 -13.98
C ASP A 77 -4.66 -8.36 -13.87
N ILE A 78 -3.75 -7.39 -13.77
CA ILE A 78 -2.33 -7.64 -13.46
C ILE A 78 -2.18 -8.27 -12.07
N ALA A 79 -2.83 -7.68 -11.05
CA ALA A 79 -2.75 -8.21 -9.68
C ALA A 79 -3.31 -9.63 -9.56
N ALA A 80 -4.32 -9.96 -10.35
CA ALA A 80 -4.89 -11.31 -10.43
C ALA A 80 -4.09 -12.28 -11.32
N GLY A 81 -2.98 -11.84 -11.92
CA GLY A 81 -2.16 -12.66 -12.82
C GLY A 81 -2.84 -13.01 -14.16
N ARG A 82 -3.94 -12.33 -14.51
CA ARG A 82 -4.66 -12.54 -15.78
C ARG A 82 -3.94 -11.91 -16.97
N LEU A 83 -3.06 -10.96 -16.71
CA LEU A 83 -2.23 -10.27 -17.70
C LEU A 83 -0.77 -10.33 -17.27
N GLY A 84 0.15 -10.45 -18.23
CA GLY A 84 1.59 -10.38 -17.98
C GLY A 84 2.27 -11.69 -17.58
N SER A 85 1.69 -12.86 -17.91
CA SER A 85 2.49 -14.09 -17.91
C SER A 85 3.67 -13.90 -18.89
N ARG A 86 4.89 -13.94 -18.35
CA ARG A 86 6.09 -14.11 -19.18
C ARG A 86 5.91 -15.42 -19.95
N ARG A 87 5.83 -15.34 -21.28
CA ARG A 87 6.22 -16.47 -22.14
C ARG A 87 7.72 -16.67 -22.04
#